data_AF-A0AAD6CII5-F1
#
_entry.id   AF-A0AAD6CII5-F1
#
_cell.length_a   1.000
_cell.length_b   1.000
_cell.length_c   1.000
_cell.angle_alpha   90.00
_cell.angle_beta   90.00
_cell.angle_gamma   90.00
#
_symmetry.space_group_name_H-M   'P 1'
#
loop_
_entity.id
_entity.type
_entity.pdbx_description
1 polymer ?
#
loop_
_entity_poly.entity_id
_entity_poly.type
_entity_poly.pdbx_seq_one_letter_code
_entity_poly.pdbx_strand_id
1 'polypeptide(L)'
;MADLIQLKRRYETAKVTEDSKDKIIEVCSDFLCYVERLQTDLQQEKNKCQDQTKLVEMYREDVKNKESELREKSDNEAKMRFAAVLVDGDHMNFLNELVRDGRTGGRSAAKALMEAVRNHVQKVAPDVDANIQYKIRVFANVTGLAKTYLNTRVMSSEYALGSFIQGFNMENPLCDFVDAGNGKECSDVKIRALFEQYFVDVHCQHIVFCGSADNGYARVLGPHRGSKRISMVEGPPFGRELRELVPDFETTSFPGVFRSSQLSRRVSFGGAITPPAITPPRTPTENYASVARAAPAVSEVPVDNSTPANLHMRATRASNPRLVVCRNANGERVDSPLHYSTKGKLEVLKQQKFCNQFHILGTCSYEERGCTHKHEPRLDEQDVVNLMVIGVQRIVHFRLASSPTVLTPGL
;
A
#
# COMPACT_ATOMS: atom_id res chain seq x y z
N MET A 1 -120.88 -8.08 27.21
CA MET A 1 -119.64 -7.73 27.95
C MET A 1 -118.56 -8.80 27.85
N ALA A 2 -118.86 -10.10 28.01
CA ALA A 2 -117.85 -11.17 27.94
C ALA A 2 -117.07 -11.23 26.60
N ASP A 3 -117.76 -11.01 25.47
CA ASP A 3 -117.18 -11.08 24.12
C ASP A 3 -116.15 -9.97 23.84
N LEU A 4 -116.40 -8.76 24.36
CA LEU A 4 -115.51 -7.60 24.23
C LEU A 4 -114.22 -7.78 25.05
N ILE A 5 -114.32 -8.44 26.20
CA ILE A 5 -113.17 -8.79 27.06
C ILE A 5 -112.29 -9.83 26.37
N GLN A 6 -112.92 -10.82 25.70
CA GLN A 6 -112.21 -11.86 24.95
C GLN A 6 -111.50 -11.29 23.72
N LEU A 7 -112.15 -10.37 22.98
CA LEU A 7 -111.56 -9.65 21.87
C LEU A 7 -110.37 -8.77 22.30
N LYS A 8 -110.52 -8.02 23.40
CA LYS A 8 -109.43 -7.22 23.98
C LYS A 8 -108.23 -8.09 24.38
N ARG A 9 -108.47 -9.25 24.99
CA ARG A 9 -107.41 -10.19 25.38
C ARG A 9 -106.68 -10.78 24.17
N ARG A 10 -107.40 -11.10 23.08
CA ARG A 10 -106.79 -11.53 21.80
C ARG A 10 -105.96 -10.42 21.15
N TYR A 11 -106.46 -9.18 21.14
CA TYR A 11 -105.72 -8.03 20.62
C TYR A 11 -104.40 -7.79 21.37
N GLU A 12 -104.43 -7.79 22.71
CA GLU A 12 -103.20 -7.64 23.52
C GLU A 12 -102.20 -8.78 23.27
N THR A 13 -102.69 -10.01 23.08
CA THR A 13 -101.81 -11.16 22.76
C THR A 13 -101.17 -11.01 21.38
N ALA A 14 -101.93 -10.56 20.38
CA ALA A 14 -101.41 -10.30 19.04
C ALA A 14 -100.35 -9.18 19.05
N LYS A 15 -100.58 -8.11 19.83
CA LYS A 15 -99.64 -7.01 20.01
C LYS A 15 -98.30 -7.46 20.61
N VAL A 16 -98.34 -8.22 21.71
CA VAL A 16 -97.11 -8.78 22.33
C VAL A 16 -96.36 -9.70 21.36
N THR A 17 -97.09 -10.44 20.53
CA THR A 17 -96.49 -11.32 19.53
C THR A 17 -95.81 -10.53 18.42
N GLU A 18 -96.38 -9.42 17.95
CA GLU A 18 -95.71 -8.50 17.03
C GLU A 18 -94.47 -7.86 17.65
N ASP A 19 -94.57 -7.30 18.86
CA ASP A 19 -93.43 -6.71 19.57
C ASP A 19 -92.28 -7.72 19.74
N SER A 20 -92.59 -9.01 19.96
CA SER A 20 -91.59 -10.08 20.03
C SER A 20 -90.98 -10.42 18.68
N LYS A 21 -91.74 -10.36 17.59
CA LYS A 21 -91.23 -10.58 16.23
C LYS A 21 -90.30 -9.45 15.82
N ASP A 22 -90.66 -8.21 16.12
CA ASP A 22 -89.83 -7.04 15.81
C ASP A 22 -88.47 -7.12 16.52
N LYS A 23 -88.46 -7.53 17.80
CA LYS A 23 -87.21 -7.80 18.53
C LYS A 23 -86.37 -8.91 17.90
N ILE A 24 -86.99 -9.98 17.41
CA ILE A 24 -86.29 -11.06 16.71
C ILE A 24 -85.68 -10.54 15.41
N ILE A 25 -86.43 -9.73 14.65
CA ILE A 25 -85.94 -9.12 13.40
C ILE A 25 -84.73 -8.23 13.67
N GLU A 26 -84.77 -7.41 14.73
CA GLU A 26 -83.64 -6.58 15.16
C GLU A 26 -82.39 -7.43 15.49
N VAL A 27 -82.55 -8.45 16.34
CA VAL A 27 -81.46 -9.38 16.70
C VAL A 27 -80.93 -10.12 15.46
N CYS A 28 -81.79 -10.53 14.54
CA CYS A 28 -81.37 -11.16 13.29
C CYS A 28 -80.59 -10.19 12.40
N SER A 29 -81.02 -8.93 12.30
CA SER A 29 -80.31 -7.89 11.56
C SER A 29 -78.92 -7.65 12.15
N ASP A 30 -78.81 -7.51 13.47
CA ASP A 30 -77.52 -7.35 14.17
C ASP A 30 -76.60 -8.55 13.95
N PHE A 31 -77.16 -9.77 14.02
CA PHE A 31 -76.41 -10.99 13.76
C PHE A 31 -75.88 -11.06 12.32
N LEU A 32 -76.71 -10.71 11.32
CA LEU A 32 -76.28 -10.66 9.92
C LEU A 32 -75.17 -9.63 9.70
N CYS A 33 -75.32 -8.42 10.26
CA CYS A 33 -74.28 -7.39 10.23
C CYS A 33 -72.96 -7.89 10.87
N TYR A 34 -73.05 -8.62 11.99
CA TYR A 34 -71.88 -9.20 12.64
C TYR A 34 -71.19 -10.27 11.78
N VAL A 35 -71.96 -11.16 11.15
CA VAL A 35 -71.43 -12.18 10.24
C VAL A 35 -70.75 -11.56 9.02
N GLU A 36 -71.36 -10.55 8.40
CA GLU A 36 -70.75 -9.83 7.26
C GLU A 36 -69.43 -9.15 7.66
N ARG A 37 -69.39 -8.54 8.86
CA ARG A 37 -68.18 -7.96 9.41
C ARG A 37 -67.09 -9.02 9.61
N LEU A 38 -67.43 -10.15 10.23
CA LEU A 38 -66.47 -11.25 10.44
C LEU A 38 -65.94 -11.80 9.11
N GLN A 39 -66.79 -11.93 8.08
CA GLN A 39 -66.38 -12.36 6.75
C GLN A 39 -65.40 -11.36 6.11
N THR A 40 -65.65 -10.07 6.27
CA THR A 40 -64.77 -9.00 5.79
C THR A 40 -63.42 -9.02 6.49
N ASP A 41 -63.42 -9.12 7.83
CA ASP A 41 -62.20 -9.18 8.64
C ASP A 41 -61.37 -10.43 8.28
N LEU A 42 -62.01 -11.59 8.13
CA LEU A 42 -61.34 -12.83 7.72
C LEU A 42 -60.71 -12.71 6.33
N GLN A 43 -61.41 -12.11 5.37
CA GLN A 43 -60.87 -11.91 4.02
C GLN A 43 -59.69 -10.94 4.03
N GLN A 44 -59.74 -9.90 4.86
CA GLN A 44 -58.65 -8.95 5.01
C GLN A 44 -57.40 -9.62 5.63
N GLU A 45 -57.56 -10.41 6.68
CA GLU A 45 -56.45 -11.15 7.30
C GLU A 45 -55.87 -12.22 6.34
N LYS A 46 -56.72 -12.87 5.54
CA LYS A 46 -56.26 -13.80 4.50
C LYS A 46 -55.38 -13.09 3.47
N ASN A 47 -55.77 -11.91 3.00
CA ASN A 47 -54.98 -11.13 2.05
C ASN A 47 -53.63 -10.71 2.66
N LYS A 48 -53.63 -10.22 3.91
CA LYS A 48 -52.40 -9.88 4.63
C LYS A 48 -51.46 -11.08 4.76
N CYS A 49 -51.98 -12.25 5.11
CA CYS A 49 -51.20 -13.48 5.23
C CYS A 49 -50.61 -13.91 3.86
N GLN A 50 -51.37 -13.76 2.77
CA GLN A 50 -50.88 -14.04 1.42
C GLN A 50 -49.76 -13.07 1.00
N ASP A 51 -49.92 -11.79 1.27
CA ASP A 51 -48.89 -10.78 0.96
C ASP A 51 -47.62 -11.02 1.79
N GLN A 52 -47.76 -11.36 3.08
CA GLN A 52 -46.64 -11.73 3.93
C GLN A 52 -45.94 -13.00 3.44
N THR A 53 -46.70 -14.00 2.96
CA THR A 53 -46.13 -15.23 2.39
C THR A 53 -45.29 -14.94 1.16
N LYS A 54 -45.82 -14.14 0.21
CA LYS A 54 -45.08 -13.72 -0.98
C LYS A 54 -43.80 -12.96 -0.63
N LEU A 55 -43.88 -12.07 0.37
CA LEU A 55 -42.72 -11.32 0.83
C LEU A 55 -41.63 -12.24 1.41
N VAL A 56 -42.02 -13.24 2.21
CA VAL A 56 -41.09 -14.23 2.75
C VAL A 56 -40.46 -15.09 1.65
N GLU A 57 -41.23 -15.50 0.64
CA GLU A 57 -40.71 -16.25 -0.50
C GLU A 57 -39.69 -15.43 -1.31
N MET A 58 -40.00 -14.18 -1.61
CA MET A 58 -39.08 -13.25 -2.28
C MET A 58 -37.77 -13.08 -1.49
N TYR A 59 -37.85 -12.85 -0.18
CA TYR A 59 -36.64 -12.74 0.65
C TYR A 59 -35.82 -14.04 0.71
N ARG A 60 -36.48 -15.20 0.73
CA ARG A 60 -35.79 -16.50 0.70
C ARG A 60 -35.04 -16.68 -0.62
N GLU A 61 -35.65 -16.29 -1.74
CA GLU A 61 -35.02 -16.34 -3.05
C GLU A 61 -33.84 -15.36 -3.13
N ASP A 62 -34.01 -14.12 -2.66
CA ASP A 62 -32.94 -13.12 -2.61
C ASP A 62 -31.74 -13.59 -1.77
N VAL A 63 -32.00 -14.19 -0.60
CA VAL A 63 -30.93 -14.76 0.25
C VAL A 63 -30.21 -15.88 -0.50
N LYS A 64 -30.95 -16.80 -1.13
CA LYS A 64 -30.37 -17.91 -1.90
C LYS A 64 -29.51 -17.41 -3.06
N ASN A 65 -29.98 -16.38 -3.78
CA ASN A 65 -29.26 -15.79 -4.91
C ASN A 65 -27.98 -15.11 -4.43
N LYS A 66 -28.07 -14.27 -3.38
CA LYS A 66 -26.90 -13.60 -2.77
C LYS A 66 -25.88 -14.60 -2.23
N GLU A 67 -26.33 -15.69 -1.60
CA GLU A 67 -25.43 -16.74 -1.15
C GLU A 67 -24.71 -17.43 -2.32
N SER A 68 -25.40 -17.63 -3.46
CA SER A 68 -24.78 -18.18 -4.66
C SER A 68 -23.71 -17.23 -5.21
N GLU A 69 -24.03 -15.95 -5.32
CA GLU A 69 -23.09 -14.91 -5.77
C GLU A 69 -21.86 -14.81 -4.84
N LEU A 70 -22.07 -14.87 -3.52
CA LEU A 70 -20.99 -14.87 -2.54
C LEU A 70 -20.09 -16.10 -2.67
N ARG A 71 -20.68 -17.29 -2.90
CA ARG A 71 -19.91 -18.51 -3.15
C ARG A 71 -19.09 -18.40 -4.42
N GLU A 72 -19.70 -17.98 -5.54
CA GLU A 72 -18.99 -17.81 -6.81
C GLU A 72 -17.85 -16.79 -6.70
N LYS A 73 -18.08 -15.67 -6.01
CA LYS A 73 -17.05 -14.68 -5.76
C LYS A 73 -15.92 -15.24 -4.89
N SER A 74 -16.25 -15.96 -3.81
CA SER A 74 -15.26 -16.58 -2.93
C SER A 74 -14.41 -17.63 -3.66
N ASP A 75 -15.03 -18.44 -4.51
CA ASP A 75 -14.34 -19.43 -5.33
C ASP A 75 -13.41 -18.76 -6.36
N ASN A 76 -13.84 -17.65 -6.94
CA ASN A 76 -13.00 -16.88 -7.87
C ASN A 76 -11.84 -16.18 -7.16
N GLU A 77 -12.03 -15.65 -5.95
CA GLU A 77 -10.96 -15.11 -5.11
C GLU A 77 -9.96 -16.21 -4.71
N ALA A 78 -10.44 -17.42 -4.40
CA ALA A 78 -9.59 -18.55 -4.06
C ALA A 78 -8.66 -18.96 -5.20
N LYS A 79 -9.12 -18.93 -6.46
CA LYS A 79 -8.30 -19.22 -7.66
C LYS A 79 -7.15 -18.25 -7.87
N MET A 80 -7.24 -17.04 -7.33
CA MET A 80 -6.24 -16.00 -7.46
C MET A 80 -5.17 -16.04 -6.36
N ARG A 81 -5.32 -16.91 -5.36
CA ARG A 81 -4.38 -17.03 -4.24
C ARG A 81 -3.00 -17.48 -4.72
N PHE A 82 -1.96 -16.90 -4.13
CA PHE A 82 -0.57 -17.26 -4.43
C PHE A 82 0.34 -17.12 -3.21
N ALA A 83 1.48 -17.79 -3.22
CA ALA A 83 2.62 -17.52 -2.35
C ALA A 83 3.72 -16.81 -3.15
N ALA A 84 4.27 -15.73 -2.60
CA ALA A 84 5.33 -14.95 -3.23
C ALA A 84 6.70 -15.40 -2.72
N VAL A 85 7.68 -15.51 -3.61
CA VAL A 85 9.09 -15.76 -3.27
C VAL A 85 9.91 -14.63 -3.85
N LEU A 86 10.51 -13.83 -2.97
CA LEU A 86 11.36 -12.70 -3.34
C LEU A 86 12.80 -13.05 -3.04
N VAL A 87 13.65 -13.06 -4.07
CA VAL A 87 15.06 -13.43 -3.95
C VAL A 87 15.95 -12.29 -4.40
N ASP A 88 16.82 -11.85 -3.49
CA ASP A 88 17.95 -10.99 -3.80
C ASP A 88 19.09 -11.84 -4.38
N GLY A 89 19.16 -11.95 -5.70
CA GLY A 89 20.15 -12.78 -6.38
C GLY A 89 21.60 -12.25 -6.28
N ASP A 90 21.80 -10.98 -5.89
CA ASP A 90 23.14 -10.44 -5.65
C ASP A 90 23.74 -11.04 -4.37
N HIS A 91 22.91 -11.22 -3.34
CA HIS A 91 23.33 -11.69 -2.03
C HIS A 91 22.93 -13.16 -1.70
N MET A 92 21.96 -13.72 -2.41
CA MET A 92 21.50 -15.12 -2.32
C MET A 92 21.90 -15.91 -3.57
N ASN A 93 23.19 -16.23 -3.68
CA ASN A 93 23.72 -16.87 -4.88
C ASN A 93 23.34 -18.37 -4.93
N PHE A 94 22.96 -18.86 -6.11
CA PHE A 94 22.66 -20.27 -6.36
C PHE A 94 23.91 -21.15 -6.26
N LEU A 95 23.73 -22.44 -6.01
CA LEU A 95 24.82 -23.42 -5.97
C LEU A 95 25.66 -23.40 -7.26
N ASN A 96 26.97 -23.55 -7.10
CA ASN A 96 27.93 -23.51 -8.22
C ASN A 96 27.61 -24.54 -9.30
N GLU A 97 27.15 -25.73 -8.92
CA GLU A 97 26.79 -26.83 -9.83
C GLU A 97 25.61 -26.44 -10.72
N LEU A 98 24.56 -25.86 -10.12
CA LEU A 98 23.40 -25.36 -10.85
C LEU A 98 23.77 -24.22 -11.81
N VAL A 99 24.67 -23.32 -11.41
CA VAL A 99 25.07 -22.20 -12.26
C VAL A 99 25.99 -22.66 -13.40
N ARG A 100 26.86 -23.64 -13.15
CA ARG A 100 27.80 -24.22 -14.13
C ARG A 100 27.11 -24.91 -15.29
N ASP A 101 26.00 -25.58 -15.01
CA ASP A 101 25.23 -26.34 -16.00
C ASP A 101 24.38 -25.44 -16.93
N GLY A 102 24.58 -24.11 -16.87
CA GLY A 102 23.97 -23.14 -17.76
C GLY A 102 22.46 -23.33 -17.82
N ARG A 103 21.91 -23.54 -19.02
CA ARG A 103 20.46 -23.64 -19.23
C ARG A 103 19.81 -24.81 -18.47
N THR A 104 20.44 -25.98 -18.43
CA THR A 104 19.90 -27.15 -17.71
C THR A 104 19.95 -26.91 -16.20
N GLY A 105 21.02 -26.28 -15.74
CA GLY A 105 21.16 -25.91 -14.34
C GLY A 105 20.16 -24.84 -13.88
N GLY A 106 19.86 -23.86 -14.74
CA GLY A 106 18.81 -22.86 -14.49
C GLY A 106 17.43 -23.50 -14.31
N ARG A 107 17.10 -24.46 -15.18
CA ARG A 107 15.85 -25.25 -15.05
C ARG A 107 15.81 -26.04 -13.75
N SER A 108 16.90 -26.71 -13.43
CA SER A 108 17.02 -27.50 -12.19
C SER A 108 16.92 -26.62 -10.94
N ALA A 109 17.51 -25.42 -10.97
CA ALA A 109 17.42 -24.44 -9.89
C ALA A 109 16.00 -23.93 -9.67
N ALA A 110 15.26 -23.62 -10.74
CA ALA A 110 13.86 -23.21 -10.65
C ALA A 110 12.98 -24.32 -10.05
N LYS A 111 13.12 -25.57 -10.52
CA LYS A 111 12.41 -26.73 -9.95
C LYS A 111 12.72 -26.92 -8.47
N ALA A 112 14.00 -26.95 -8.13
CA ALA A 112 14.46 -27.19 -6.76
C ALA A 112 13.99 -26.08 -5.81
N LEU A 113 14.04 -24.81 -6.23
CA LEU A 113 13.53 -23.69 -5.43
C LEU A 113 12.01 -23.77 -5.24
N MET A 114 11.26 -24.07 -6.30
CA MET A 114 9.80 -24.22 -6.21
C MET A 114 9.40 -25.35 -5.28
N GLU A 115 10.06 -26.50 -5.36
CA GLU A 115 9.81 -27.64 -4.49
C GLU A 115 10.16 -27.34 -3.02
N ALA A 116 11.34 -26.75 -2.77
CA ALA A 116 11.78 -26.38 -1.43
C ALA A 116 10.83 -25.37 -0.77
N VAL A 117 10.39 -24.35 -1.52
CA VAL A 117 9.41 -23.37 -1.06
C VAL A 117 8.06 -24.02 -0.78
N ARG A 118 7.56 -24.86 -1.70
CA ARG A 118 6.26 -25.53 -1.52
C ARG A 118 6.25 -26.37 -0.24
N ASN A 119 7.28 -27.19 -0.06
CA ASN A 119 7.41 -28.05 1.12
C ASN A 119 7.49 -27.23 2.42
N HIS A 120 8.19 -26.08 2.38
CA HIS A 120 8.27 -25.17 3.53
C HIS A 120 6.92 -24.53 3.84
N VAL A 121 6.25 -23.92 2.85
CA VAL A 121 4.96 -23.23 3.05
C VAL A 121 3.90 -24.19 3.57
N GLN A 122 3.80 -25.39 3.00
CA GLN A 122 2.86 -26.42 3.47
C GLN A 122 3.12 -26.84 4.92
N LYS A 123 4.37 -26.80 5.38
CA LYS A 123 4.74 -27.14 6.76
C LYS A 123 4.38 -26.03 7.76
N VAL A 124 4.62 -24.77 7.40
CA VAL A 124 4.51 -23.64 8.34
C VAL A 124 3.16 -22.91 8.28
N ALA A 125 2.42 -23.08 7.18
CA ALA A 125 1.13 -22.48 6.95
C ALA A 125 0.14 -23.55 6.40
N PRO A 126 -0.30 -24.51 7.24
CA PRO A 126 -1.17 -25.61 6.82
C PRO A 126 -2.55 -25.16 6.34
N ASP A 127 -2.99 -23.95 6.70
CA ASP A 127 -4.24 -23.35 6.24
C ASP A 127 -4.18 -22.89 4.77
N VAL A 128 -2.97 -22.80 4.20
CA VAL A 128 -2.77 -22.44 2.79
C VAL A 128 -3.03 -23.67 1.92
N ASP A 129 -3.85 -23.49 0.88
CA ASP A 129 -4.15 -24.55 -0.09
C ASP A 129 -2.86 -25.16 -0.66
N ALA A 130 -2.76 -26.49 -0.62
CA ALA A 130 -1.61 -27.23 -1.13
C ALA A 130 -1.34 -26.97 -2.63
N ASN A 131 -2.39 -26.64 -3.39
CA ASN A 131 -2.34 -26.36 -4.84
C ASN A 131 -2.20 -24.87 -5.17
N ILE A 132 -1.89 -24.01 -4.18
CA ILE A 132 -1.66 -22.59 -4.40
C ILE A 132 -0.55 -22.33 -5.44
N GLN A 133 -0.66 -21.22 -6.17
CA GLN A 133 0.37 -20.81 -7.12
C GLN A 133 1.60 -20.24 -6.39
N TYR A 134 2.81 -20.54 -6.89
CA TYR A 134 4.07 -20.01 -6.34
C TYR A 134 4.70 -19.04 -7.35
N LYS A 135 4.79 -17.77 -6.99
CA LYS A 135 5.38 -16.71 -7.83
C LYS A 135 6.79 -16.42 -7.35
N ILE A 136 7.79 -16.85 -8.11
CA ILE A 136 9.20 -16.74 -7.75
C ILE A 136 9.85 -15.64 -8.58
N ARG A 137 10.43 -14.66 -7.90
CA ARG A 137 11.15 -13.56 -8.54
C ARG A 137 12.52 -13.36 -7.94
N VAL A 138 13.54 -13.57 -8.77
CA VAL A 138 14.94 -13.31 -8.46
C VAL A 138 15.33 -11.99 -9.10
N PHE A 139 15.81 -11.04 -8.29
CA PHE A 139 16.33 -9.76 -8.77
C PHE A 139 17.83 -9.71 -8.52
N ALA A 140 18.60 -9.39 -9.56
CA ALA A 140 20.03 -9.20 -9.43
C ALA A 140 20.53 -8.18 -10.46
N ASN A 141 21.68 -7.56 -10.18
CA ASN A 141 22.47 -6.92 -11.21
C ASN A 141 23.18 -8.00 -12.04
N VAL A 142 22.56 -8.45 -13.13
CA VAL A 142 23.04 -9.62 -13.91
C VAL A 142 24.47 -9.40 -14.41
N THR A 143 24.80 -8.18 -14.84
CA THR A 143 26.15 -7.84 -15.30
C THR A 143 27.18 -7.95 -14.17
N GLY A 144 26.86 -7.42 -12.98
CA GLY A 144 27.74 -7.50 -11.80
C GLY A 144 27.86 -8.93 -11.26
N LEU A 145 26.77 -9.69 -11.29
CA LEU A 145 26.72 -11.08 -10.87
C LEU A 145 27.54 -11.99 -11.81
N ALA A 146 27.44 -11.81 -13.13
CA ALA A 146 28.25 -12.54 -14.12
C ALA A 146 29.75 -12.37 -13.86
N LYS A 147 30.21 -11.13 -13.64
CA LYS A 147 31.60 -10.83 -13.28
C LYS A 147 32.01 -11.49 -11.98
N THR A 148 31.11 -11.52 -10.99
CA THR A 148 31.37 -12.16 -9.69
C THR A 148 31.56 -13.67 -9.84
N TYR A 149 30.72 -14.33 -10.63
CA TYR A 149 30.85 -15.76 -10.92
C TYR A 149 32.10 -16.12 -11.75
N LEU A 150 32.50 -15.25 -12.68
CA LEU A 150 33.74 -15.41 -13.45
C LEU A 150 34.97 -15.30 -12.55
N ASN A 151 35.04 -14.26 -11.72
CA ASN A 151 36.17 -14.02 -10.81
C ASN A 151 36.34 -15.12 -9.76
N THR A 152 35.25 -15.77 -9.37
CA THR A 152 35.25 -16.90 -8.42
C THR A 152 35.46 -18.26 -9.09
N ARG A 153 35.68 -18.30 -10.42
CA ARG A 153 35.84 -19.53 -11.22
C ARG A 153 34.67 -20.51 -11.08
N VAL A 154 33.49 -19.97 -10.79
CA VAL A 154 32.26 -20.76 -10.90
C VAL A 154 31.96 -20.95 -12.38
N MET A 155 32.13 -19.92 -13.20
CA MET A 155 31.82 -19.94 -14.62
C MET A 155 33.05 -19.63 -15.47
N SER A 156 33.10 -20.24 -16.66
CA SER A 156 34.19 -20.04 -17.63
C SER A 156 33.93 -18.89 -18.60
N SER A 157 32.70 -18.38 -18.65
CA SER A 157 32.27 -17.32 -19.56
C SER A 157 31.11 -16.51 -18.98
N GLU A 158 31.08 -15.21 -19.23
CA GLU A 158 29.96 -14.34 -18.83
C GLU A 158 28.64 -14.73 -19.50
N TYR A 159 28.69 -15.31 -20.71
CA TYR A 159 27.50 -15.78 -21.45
C TYR A 159 26.80 -16.96 -20.79
N ALA A 160 27.51 -17.73 -19.96
CA ALA A 160 26.91 -18.90 -19.32
C ALA A 160 25.84 -18.47 -18.28
N LEU A 161 25.92 -17.27 -17.70
CA LEU A 161 24.90 -16.81 -16.74
C LEU A 161 23.61 -16.45 -17.47
N GLY A 162 23.72 -15.87 -18.66
CA GLY A 162 22.58 -15.66 -19.55
C GLY A 162 21.88 -16.98 -19.91
N SER A 163 22.65 -18.04 -20.15
CA SER A 163 22.07 -19.37 -20.40
C SER A 163 21.36 -19.93 -19.18
N PHE A 164 21.93 -19.77 -17.99
CA PHE A 164 21.29 -20.12 -16.72
C PHE A 164 19.97 -19.37 -16.50
N ILE A 165 19.97 -18.04 -16.67
CA ILE A 165 18.78 -17.18 -16.55
C ILE A 165 17.68 -17.62 -17.53
N GLN A 166 18.05 -17.88 -18.79
CA GLN A 166 17.08 -18.40 -19.78
C GLN A 166 16.49 -19.74 -19.32
N GLY A 167 17.32 -20.65 -18.79
CA GLY A 167 16.87 -21.91 -18.25
C GLY A 167 15.87 -21.75 -17.11
N PHE A 168 16.21 -20.88 -16.15
CA PHE A 168 15.35 -20.57 -15.00
C PHE A 168 13.99 -20.03 -15.44
N ASN A 169 13.97 -19.03 -16.34
CA ASN A 169 12.74 -18.38 -16.81
C ASN A 169 11.87 -19.30 -17.68
N MET A 170 12.46 -20.28 -18.36
CA MET A 170 11.72 -21.22 -19.21
C MET A 170 11.09 -22.38 -18.44
N GLU A 171 11.52 -22.65 -17.20
CA GLU A 171 11.09 -23.83 -16.47
C GLU A 171 9.65 -23.74 -15.99
N ASN A 172 9.26 -22.58 -15.47
CA ASN A 172 7.92 -22.35 -15.00
C ASN A 172 7.45 -20.93 -15.34
N PRO A 173 6.22 -20.73 -15.84
CA PRO A 173 5.71 -19.40 -16.18
C PRO A 173 5.66 -18.39 -15.04
N LEU A 174 5.75 -18.84 -13.79
CA LEU A 174 5.76 -18.01 -12.58
C LEU A 174 7.15 -17.90 -11.94
N CYS A 175 8.20 -18.34 -12.63
CA CYS A 175 9.59 -18.18 -12.21
C CYS A 175 10.29 -17.15 -13.09
N ASP A 176 10.63 -16.00 -12.50
CA ASP A 176 11.30 -14.92 -13.20
C ASP A 176 12.65 -14.63 -12.54
N PHE A 177 13.72 -14.67 -13.32
CA PHE A 177 15.01 -14.08 -13.01
C PHE A 177 15.14 -12.80 -13.81
N VAL A 178 15.14 -11.68 -13.09
CA VAL A 178 15.01 -10.32 -13.62
C VAL A 178 16.30 -9.55 -13.42
N ASP A 179 16.81 -8.97 -14.50
CA ASP A 179 17.89 -7.99 -14.40
C ASP A 179 17.35 -6.69 -13.78
N ALA A 180 17.88 -6.35 -12.60
CA ALA A 180 17.53 -5.14 -11.88
C ALA A 180 18.25 -3.90 -12.46
N GLY A 181 19.24 -4.10 -13.33
CA GLY A 181 20.09 -3.06 -13.87
C GLY A 181 21.43 -2.93 -13.13
N ASN A 182 22.24 -1.98 -13.56
CA ASN A 182 23.63 -1.80 -13.11
C ASN A 182 23.82 -0.76 -12.00
N GLY A 183 22.74 -0.13 -11.53
CA GLY A 183 22.79 0.83 -10.44
C GLY A 183 22.99 0.16 -9.08
N LYS A 184 23.45 0.95 -8.11
CA LYS A 184 23.56 0.50 -6.72
C LYS A 184 22.15 0.34 -6.14
N GLU A 185 21.90 -0.74 -5.39
CA GLU A 185 20.62 -0.98 -4.67
C GLU A 185 19.38 -1.12 -5.59
N CYS A 186 19.57 -1.34 -6.90
CA CYS A 186 18.45 -1.49 -7.83
C CYS A 186 17.59 -2.73 -7.57
N SER A 187 18.21 -3.84 -7.17
CA SER A 187 17.54 -5.07 -6.72
C SER A 187 16.71 -4.79 -5.46
N ASP A 188 17.30 -4.13 -4.47
CA ASP A 188 16.68 -3.82 -3.18
C ASP A 188 15.44 -2.95 -3.33
N VAL A 189 15.48 -1.94 -4.21
CA VAL A 189 14.33 -1.07 -4.49
C VAL A 189 13.15 -1.87 -5.06
N LYS A 190 13.42 -2.80 -5.99
CA LYS A 190 12.37 -3.66 -6.57
C LYS A 190 11.81 -4.64 -5.54
N ILE A 191 12.69 -5.28 -4.77
CA ILE A 191 12.30 -6.25 -3.74
C ILE A 191 11.46 -5.56 -2.66
N ARG A 192 11.87 -4.39 -2.18
CA ARG A 192 11.10 -3.60 -1.20
C ARG A 192 9.71 -3.26 -1.73
N ALA A 193 9.62 -2.71 -2.93
CA ALA A 193 8.33 -2.33 -3.51
C ALA A 193 7.38 -3.53 -3.67
N LEU A 194 7.89 -4.68 -4.13
CA LEU A 194 7.10 -5.89 -4.28
C LEU A 194 6.72 -6.53 -2.96
N PHE A 195 7.62 -6.49 -1.96
CA PHE A 195 7.31 -6.98 -0.62
C PHE A 195 6.13 -6.23 -0.02
N GLU A 196 6.16 -4.89 -0.03
CA GLU A 196 5.06 -4.06 0.48
C GLU A 196 3.75 -4.33 -0.25
N GLN A 197 3.81 -4.43 -1.59
CA GLN A 197 2.64 -4.74 -2.41
C GLN A 197 2.06 -6.13 -2.07
N TYR A 198 2.91 -7.16 -1.99
CA TYR A 198 2.45 -8.52 -1.68
C TYR A 198 1.99 -8.68 -0.24
N PHE A 199 2.50 -7.88 0.70
CA PHE A 199 2.07 -7.94 2.08
C PHE A 199 0.60 -7.50 2.23
N VAL A 200 0.21 -6.43 1.52
CA VAL A 200 -1.17 -5.90 1.54
C VAL A 200 -2.13 -6.62 0.58
N ASP A 201 -1.60 -7.38 -0.39
CA ASP A 201 -2.40 -8.17 -1.31
C ASP A 201 -3.10 -9.32 -0.58
N VAL A 202 -4.43 -9.29 -0.55
CA VAL A 202 -5.29 -10.29 0.10
C VAL A 202 -5.18 -11.68 -0.53
N HIS A 203 -4.74 -11.76 -1.79
CA HIS A 203 -4.55 -13.04 -2.48
C HIS A 203 -3.18 -13.65 -2.14
N CYS A 204 -2.20 -12.85 -1.74
CA CYS A 204 -0.89 -13.34 -1.33
C CYS A 204 -1.02 -14.01 0.04
N GLN A 205 -1.00 -15.34 0.11
CA GLN A 205 -1.19 -16.04 1.39
C GLN A 205 0.09 -16.07 2.21
N HIS A 206 1.26 -16.12 1.55
CA HIS A 206 2.56 -16.23 2.22
C HIS A 206 3.67 -15.56 1.41
N ILE A 207 4.67 -15.00 2.09
CA ILE A 207 5.86 -14.40 1.50
C ILE A 207 7.10 -15.12 2.01
N VAL A 208 7.85 -15.74 1.10
CA VAL A 208 9.17 -16.30 1.36
C VAL A 208 10.23 -15.31 0.92
N PHE A 209 10.95 -14.75 1.88
CA PHE A 209 11.91 -13.68 1.68
C PHE A 209 13.35 -14.21 1.74
N CYS A 210 14.03 -14.19 0.60
CA CYS A 210 15.40 -14.66 0.44
C CYS A 210 16.33 -13.45 0.25
N GLY A 211 16.85 -12.92 1.36
CA GLY A 211 17.74 -11.76 1.36
C GLY A 211 18.63 -11.75 2.60
N SER A 212 19.06 -12.93 3.07
CA SER A 212 19.63 -13.08 4.42
C SER A 212 20.90 -12.26 4.66
N ALA A 213 21.68 -11.99 3.61
CA ALA A 213 23.00 -11.40 3.77
C ALA A 213 23.04 -9.86 3.57
N ASP A 214 21.91 -9.21 3.33
CA ASP A 214 21.82 -7.75 3.18
C ASP A 214 21.03 -7.10 4.33
N ASN A 215 21.74 -6.34 5.18
CA ASN A 215 21.12 -5.60 6.30
C ASN A 215 20.14 -4.52 5.82
N GLY A 216 20.19 -4.09 4.56
CA GLY A 216 19.26 -3.13 3.97
C GLY A 216 17.78 -3.54 4.11
N TYR A 217 17.50 -4.84 4.22
CA TYR A 217 16.15 -5.36 4.42
C TYR A 217 15.66 -5.34 5.87
N ALA A 218 16.52 -5.10 6.87
CA ALA A 218 16.08 -5.05 8.26
C ALA A 218 15.02 -3.97 8.51
N ARG A 219 15.12 -2.83 7.81
CA ARG A 219 14.14 -1.75 7.85
C ARG A 219 12.83 -2.09 7.13
N VAL A 220 12.88 -3.01 6.17
CA VAL A 220 11.70 -3.48 5.41
C VAL A 220 10.95 -4.52 6.23
N LEU A 221 11.65 -5.45 6.87
CA LEU A 221 11.04 -6.52 7.66
C LEU A 221 10.67 -6.07 9.07
N GLY A 222 11.39 -5.11 9.65
CA GLY A 222 11.20 -4.63 11.02
C GLY A 222 9.76 -4.23 11.40
N PRO A 223 8.99 -3.52 10.53
CA PRO A 223 7.59 -3.21 10.79
C PRO A 223 6.64 -4.43 10.82
N HIS A 224 7.07 -5.58 10.32
CA HIS A 224 6.22 -6.79 10.16
C HIS A 224 6.59 -7.93 11.12
N ARG A 225 7.37 -7.64 12.17
CA ARG A 225 7.74 -8.62 13.22
C ARG A 225 6.52 -9.37 13.75
N GLY A 226 6.66 -10.68 13.95
CA GLY A 226 5.59 -11.55 14.44
C GLY A 226 4.55 -11.96 13.39
N SER A 227 4.67 -11.50 12.15
CA SER A 227 3.79 -11.93 11.07
C SER A 227 4.03 -13.39 10.70
N LYS A 228 2.99 -14.22 10.83
CA LYS A 228 3.01 -15.63 10.41
C LYS A 228 2.99 -15.82 8.88
N ARG A 229 2.72 -14.74 8.12
CA ARG A 229 2.67 -14.75 6.65
C ARG A 229 4.05 -14.59 6.00
N ILE A 230 5.11 -14.48 6.78
CA ILE A 230 6.47 -14.22 6.28
C ILE A 230 7.40 -15.33 6.77
N SER A 231 8.20 -15.88 5.86
CA SER A 231 9.34 -16.73 6.20
C SER A 231 10.63 -16.16 5.63
N MET A 232 11.68 -16.11 6.44
CA MET A 232 13.01 -15.67 6.02
C MET A 232 13.88 -16.89 5.66
N VAL A 233 14.56 -16.81 4.52
CA VAL A 233 15.44 -17.90 4.07
C VAL A 233 16.89 -17.54 4.28
N GLU A 234 17.59 -18.36 5.05
CA GLU A 234 19.03 -18.30 5.24
C GLU A 234 19.74 -19.04 4.09
N GLY A 235 20.47 -18.28 3.28
CA GLY A 235 21.49 -18.82 2.38
C GLY A 235 22.84 -18.63 3.06
N PRO A 236 23.55 -17.53 2.79
CA PRO A 236 24.60 -17.08 3.69
C PRO A 236 24.03 -16.67 5.05
N PRO A 237 24.86 -16.66 6.12
CA PRO A 237 24.41 -16.32 7.46
C PRO A 237 23.70 -14.97 7.49
N PHE A 238 22.65 -14.87 8.31
CA PHE A 238 21.93 -13.60 8.44
C PHE A 238 22.88 -12.46 8.83
N GLY A 239 22.75 -11.35 8.09
CA GLY A 239 23.39 -10.08 8.39
C GLY A 239 23.05 -9.63 9.81
N ARG A 240 23.95 -8.85 10.43
CA ARG A 240 23.86 -8.49 11.84
C ARG A 240 22.48 -7.90 12.23
N GLU A 241 21.96 -6.97 11.44
CA GLU A 241 20.67 -6.32 11.73
C GLU A 241 19.48 -7.28 11.48
N LEU A 242 19.57 -8.13 10.45
CA LEU A 242 18.55 -9.15 10.18
C LEU A 242 18.51 -10.24 11.25
N ARG A 243 19.65 -10.58 11.86
CA ARG A 243 19.74 -11.57 12.93
C ARG A 243 18.94 -11.18 14.16
N GLU A 244 18.81 -9.89 14.44
CA GLU A 244 17.96 -9.36 15.52
C GLU A 244 16.46 -9.57 15.24
N LEU A 245 16.08 -9.80 13.98
CA LEU A 245 14.70 -10.06 13.56
C LEU A 245 14.37 -11.55 13.50
N VAL A 246 15.35 -12.42 13.33
CA VAL A 246 15.17 -13.89 13.20
C VAL A 246 14.23 -14.48 14.26
N PRO A 247 14.29 -14.11 15.55
CA PRO A 247 13.38 -14.66 16.56
C PRO A 247 11.90 -14.31 16.33
N ASP A 248 11.61 -13.25 15.57
CA ASP A 248 10.26 -12.76 15.32
C ASP A 248 9.63 -13.34 14.04
N PHE A 249 10.35 -14.18 13.29
CA PHE A 249 9.92 -14.73 12.01
C PHE A 249 10.19 -16.23 11.92
N GLU A 250 9.38 -16.91 11.10
CA GLU A 250 9.69 -18.27 10.68
C GLU A 250 10.96 -18.26 9.80
N THR A 251 11.91 -19.15 10.07
CA THR A 251 13.17 -19.20 9.32
C THR A 251 13.47 -20.58 8.79
N THR A 252 14.09 -20.63 7.61
CA THR A 252 14.44 -21.89 6.93
C THR A 252 15.70 -21.71 6.08
N SER A 253 16.22 -22.79 5.51
CA SER A 253 17.33 -22.74 4.55
C SER A 253 17.11 -23.74 3.42
N PHE A 254 17.61 -23.41 2.24
CA PHE A 254 17.50 -24.27 1.04
C PHE A 254 18.89 -24.65 0.53
N PRO A 255 19.61 -25.56 1.23
CA PRO A 255 21.00 -25.89 0.90
C PRO A 255 21.18 -26.57 -0.46
N GLY A 256 20.12 -27.17 -1.02
CA GLY A 256 20.10 -27.72 -2.38
C GLY A 256 19.90 -26.66 -3.48
N VAL A 257 19.71 -25.39 -3.12
CA VAL A 257 19.40 -24.30 -4.05
C VAL A 257 20.40 -23.16 -3.91
N PHE A 258 20.59 -22.67 -2.68
CA PHE A 258 21.43 -21.52 -2.37
C PHE A 258 22.74 -21.94 -1.71
N ARG A 259 23.79 -21.14 -1.92
CA ARG A 259 25.06 -21.29 -1.22
C ARG A 259 24.90 -20.87 0.23
N SER A 260 25.57 -21.59 1.12
CA SER A 260 25.70 -21.23 2.55
C SER A 260 26.70 -20.09 2.82
N SER A 261 27.37 -19.58 1.79
CA SER A 261 28.34 -18.49 1.89
C SER A 261 28.23 -17.57 0.69
N GLN A 262 28.53 -16.29 0.88
CA GLN A 262 28.57 -15.33 -0.21
C GLN A 262 29.73 -15.63 -1.16
N LEU A 263 29.59 -15.22 -2.43
CA LEU A 263 30.73 -15.20 -3.35
C LEU A 263 31.69 -14.09 -2.91
N SER A 264 32.89 -14.46 -2.47
CA SER A 264 33.91 -13.48 -2.12
C SER A 264 34.27 -12.66 -3.35
N ARG A 265 33.80 -11.41 -3.42
CA ARG A 265 34.39 -10.40 -4.30
C ARG A 265 35.82 -10.21 -3.82
N ARG A 266 36.81 -10.80 -4.52
CA ARG A 266 38.20 -10.38 -4.36
C ARG A 266 38.30 -8.93 -4.82
N VAL A 267 38.04 -8.01 -3.90
CA VAL A 267 38.53 -6.65 -4.00
C VAL A 267 40.01 -6.76 -3.68
N SER A 268 40.83 -6.94 -4.71
CA SER A 268 42.29 -6.79 -4.59
C SER A 268 42.59 -5.33 -4.28
N PHE A 269 42.38 -4.89 -3.05
CA PHE A 269 43.11 -3.76 -2.49
C PHE A 269 44.45 -4.33 -2.01
N GLY A 270 45.49 -4.22 -2.84
CA GLY A 270 46.84 -4.65 -2.44
C GLY A 270 47.62 -5.41 -3.52
N GLY A 271 47.70 -4.86 -4.73
CA GLY A 271 48.91 -5.06 -5.55
C GLY A 271 49.96 -4.07 -5.07
N ALA A 272 50.66 -4.37 -3.98
CA ALA A 272 51.85 -3.64 -3.59
C ALA A 272 52.95 -3.98 -4.60
N ILE A 273 53.05 -3.19 -5.66
CA ILE A 273 54.30 -3.02 -6.38
C ILE A 273 55.21 -2.28 -5.40
N THR A 274 56.13 -3.00 -4.79
CA THR A 274 57.24 -2.47 -3.98
C THR A 274 58.01 -1.41 -4.78
N PRO A 275 58.04 -0.13 -4.37
CA PRO A 275 59.15 0.76 -4.72
C PRO A 275 60.34 0.46 -3.79
N PRO A 276 61.59 0.57 -4.26
CA PRO A 276 62.76 0.32 -3.42
C PRO A 276 62.85 1.37 -2.32
N ALA A 277 63.18 0.88 -1.12
CA ALA A 277 63.32 1.67 0.10
C ALA A 277 64.46 2.70 0.00
N ILE A 278 64.16 3.94 0.40
CA ILE A 278 65.16 4.91 0.86
C ILE A 278 64.68 5.41 2.23
N THR A 279 65.41 5.02 3.27
CA THR A 279 65.25 5.43 4.66
C THR A 279 65.63 6.90 4.88
N PRO A 280 64.86 7.69 5.65
CA PRO A 280 65.38 8.89 6.31
C PRO A 280 65.75 8.60 7.78
N PRO A 281 66.82 9.19 8.33
CA PRO A 281 67.22 8.99 9.72
C PRO A 281 66.43 9.87 10.72
N ARG A 282 66.45 9.44 11.98
CA ARG A 282 65.70 9.97 13.14
C ARG A 282 66.33 11.24 13.75
N THR A 283 65.48 12.21 14.09
CA THR A 283 65.49 13.16 15.26
C THR A 283 66.69 14.12 15.46
N PRO A 284 66.54 15.34 16.05
CA PRO A 284 65.72 15.62 17.24
C PRO A 284 64.89 16.92 17.29
N THR A 285 63.98 16.93 18.27
CA THR A 285 63.07 17.98 18.70
C THR A 285 63.80 19.10 19.44
N GLU A 286 63.50 20.37 19.16
CA GLU A 286 63.72 21.48 20.09
C GLU A 286 62.54 22.45 20.12
N ASN A 287 62.02 22.64 21.34
CA ASN A 287 61.15 23.73 21.74
C ASN A 287 61.96 25.03 21.88
N TYR A 288 61.49 26.15 21.33
CA TYR A 288 61.68 27.44 22.00
C TYR A 288 60.62 28.45 21.56
N ALA A 289 59.96 29.03 22.56
CA ALA A 289 59.01 30.12 22.43
C ALA A 289 59.71 31.45 22.08
N SER A 290 58.88 32.46 21.80
CA SER A 290 59.15 33.90 21.86
C SER A 290 59.76 34.60 20.63
N VAL A 291 58.91 35.33 19.90
CA VAL A 291 59.15 36.74 19.59
C VAL A 291 57.83 37.52 19.76
N ALA A 292 57.87 38.40 20.76
CA ALA A 292 57.06 39.60 21.02
C ALA A 292 56.67 40.40 19.75
N ARG A 293 55.75 41.35 19.68
CA ARG A 293 54.90 42.15 20.59
C ARG A 293 54.06 43.03 19.63
N ALA A 294 52.78 43.25 19.94
CA ALA A 294 52.13 44.56 19.85
C ALA A 294 50.62 44.40 20.12
N ALA A 295 50.23 44.64 21.36
CA ALA A 295 48.90 45.14 21.70
C ALA A 295 49.07 46.56 22.23
N PRO A 296 47.98 47.33 22.29
CA PRO A 296 47.67 47.99 23.54
C PRO A 296 46.33 47.49 24.11
N ALA A 297 46.34 47.40 25.44
CA ALA A 297 45.26 47.02 26.34
C ALA A 297 44.15 48.11 26.39
N VAL A 298 42.99 47.93 27.03
CA VAL A 298 42.82 48.00 28.49
C VAL A 298 41.37 47.62 28.91
N SER A 299 41.29 46.80 29.97
CA SER A 299 40.31 46.69 31.09
C SER A 299 38.90 46.07 31.00
N GLU A 300 38.52 45.59 32.18
CA GLU A 300 37.59 44.53 32.58
C GLU A 300 36.35 45.05 33.36
N VAL A 301 35.17 44.42 33.11
CA VAL A 301 33.93 44.15 33.93
C VAL A 301 33.20 45.25 34.77
N PRO A 302 31.95 45.05 35.29
CA PRO A 302 30.77 44.23 34.88
C PRO A 302 29.40 45.03 34.95
N VAL A 303 28.26 44.32 34.74
CA VAL A 303 26.88 44.54 35.28
C VAL A 303 25.75 45.04 34.34
N ASP A 304 24.67 44.25 34.41
CA ASP A 304 23.25 44.28 34.01
C ASP A 304 22.51 45.49 33.40
N ASN A 305 21.55 45.10 32.54
CA ASN A 305 20.23 45.66 32.21
C ASN A 305 20.08 47.17 31.90
N SER A 306 19.70 47.47 30.65
CA SER A 306 18.44 48.15 30.26
C SER A 306 18.50 48.66 28.81
N THR A 307 17.52 48.29 27.99
CA THR A 307 17.14 48.96 26.71
C THR A 307 16.86 50.46 26.93
N PRO A 308 17.04 51.38 25.95
CA PRO A 308 16.12 51.47 24.80
C PRO A 308 16.68 52.01 23.45
N ALA A 309 15.95 51.66 22.38
CA ALA A 309 15.65 52.45 21.17
C ALA A 309 16.76 52.95 20.21
N ASN A 310 16.77 52.38 19.00
CA ASN A 310 16.63 53.10 17.71
C ASN A 310 16.31 52.06 16.61
N LEU A 311 15.04 51.92 16.20
CA LEU A 311 14.45 52.60 15.03
C LEU A 311 15.19 52.30 13.72
N HIS A 312 14.78 51.22 13.05
CA HIS A 312 14.64 51.22 11.59
C HIS A 312 13.24 50.69 11.23
N MET A 313 12.56 51.51 10.44
CA MET A 313 11.15 51.44 10.10
C MET A 313 10.81 50.25 9.20
N ARG A 314 10.06 49.32 9.80
CA ARG A 314 8.86 48.64 9.28
C ARG A 314 8.42 49.05 7.86
N ALA A 315 8.74 48.21 6.87
CA ALA A 315 7.84 47.97 5.75
C ALA A 315 6.85 46.88 6.18
N THR A 316 5.57 47.21 6.12
CA THR A 316 4.43 46.44 6.56
C THR A 316 4.36 45.06 5.88
N ARG A 317 4.30 43.98 6.69
CA ARG A 317 3.86 42.65 6.23
C ARG A 317 2.45 42.80 5.66
N ALA A 318 2.33 42.90 4.34
CA ALA A 318 1.10 42.54 3.65
C ALA A 318 0.83 41.07 4.00
N SER A 319 -0.30 40.84 4.66
CA SER A 319 -0.81 39.54 5.03
C SER A 319 -1.01 38.70 3.77
N ASN A 320 -0.12 37.74 3.52
CA ASN A 320 -0.39 36.66 2.57
C ASN A 320 -1.72 35.99 2.97
N PRO A 321 -2.57 35.62 2.01
CA PRO A 321 -3.83 34.95 2.31
C PRO A 321 -3.50 33.69 3.11
N ARG A 322 -3.92 33.67 4.39
CA ARG A 322 -3.84 32.47 5.21
C ARG A 322 -4.60 31.39 4.46
N LEU A 323 -3.89 30.42 3.90
CA LEU A 323 -4.48 29.21 3.34
C LEU A 323 -5.13 28.44 4.50
N VAL A 324 -6.36 28.80 4.83
CA VAL A 324 -7.18 28.08 5.79
C VAL A 324 -7.47 26.73 5.15
N VAL A 325 -6.91 25.67 5.72
CA VAL A 325 -7.20 24.30 5.29
C VAL A 325 -8.61 23.98 5.76
N CYS A 326 -9.60 24.10 4.87
CA CYS A 326 -10.97 23.71 5.18
C CYS A 326 -11.03 22.18 5.31
N ARG A 327 -11.80 21.71 6.30
CA ARG A 327 -12.07 20.28 6.49
C ARG A 327 -13.58 20.04 6.50
N ASN A 328 -14.04 18.95 5.90
CA ASN A 328 -15.44 18.54 6.00
C ASN A 328 -15.73 17.92 7.38
N ALA A 329 -16.99 17.55 7.63
CA ALA A 329 -17.41 16.91 8.89
C ALA A 329 -16.68 15.59 9.21
N ASN A 330 -16.11 14.93 8.20
CA ASN A 330 -15.33 13.70 8.34
C ASN A 330 -13.82 13.97 8.56
N GLY A 331 -13.42 15.24 8.70
CA GLY A 331 -12.02 15.64 8.90
C GLY A 331 -11.17 15.64 7.63
N GLU A 332 -11.76 15.37 6.46
CA GLU A 332 -11.08 15.35 5.17
C GLU A 332 -10.85 16.77 4.68
N ARG A 333 -9.69 17.03 4.05
CA ARG A 333 -9.35 18.34 3.50
C ARG A 333 -10.24 18.65 2.28
N VAL A 334 -10.89 19.81 2.32
CA VAL A 334 -11.66 20.36 1.22
C VAL A 334 -10.92 21.59 0.71
N ASP A 335 -10.41 21.53 -0.52
CA ASP A 335 -9.77 22.68 -1.15
C ASP A 335 -10.84 23.54 -1.83
N SER A 336 -10.83 24.86 -1.57
CA SER A 336 -11.70 25.80 -2.29
C SER A 336 -11.27 25.91 -3.76
N PRO A 337 -12.22 26.02 -4.71
CA PRO A 337 -11.88 26.24 -6.11
C PRO A 337 -11.00 27.48 -6.30
N LEU A 338 -9.85 27.32 -6.95
CA LEU A 338 -8.94 28.44 -7.23
C LEU A 338 -9.42 29.19 -8.49
N HIS A 339 -9.79 30.46 -8.34
CA HIS A 339 -10.13 31.34 -9.45
C HIS A 339 -8.86 31.90 -10.11
N TYR A 340 -8.42 31.27 -11.20
CA TYR A 340 -7.31 31.75 -12.02
C TYR A 340 -7.79 32.72 -13.10
N SER A 341 -6.84 33.46 -13.69
CA SER A 341 -7.14 34.44 -14.75
C SER A 341 -7.46 33.74 -16.10
N THR A 342 -6.69 34.02 -17.15
CA THR A 342 -6.87 33.41 -18.47
C THR A 342 -5.86 32.29 -18.71
N LYS A 343 -6.22 31.31 -19.55
CA LYS A 343 -5.32 30.22 -19.95
C LYS A 343 -4.00 30.74 -20.54
N GLY A 344 -4.03 31.85 -21.29
CA GLY A 344 -2.84 32.48 -21.85
C GLY A 344 -1.85 32.97 -20.77
N LYS A 345 -2.34 33.56 -19.67
CA LYS A 345 -1.48 34.03 -18.58
C LYS A 345 -0.80 32.87 -17.85
N LEU A 346 -1.48 31.73 -17.70
CA LEU A 346 -0.90 30.51 -17.12
C LEU A 346 0.26 29.96 -17.95
N GLU A 347 0.14 29.95 -19.28
CA GLU A 347 1.21 29.46 -20.16
C GLU A 347 2.44 30.39 -20.12
N VAL A 348 2.24 31.70 -20.06
CA VAL A 348 3.34 32.66 -19.87
C VAL A 348 4.05 32.40 -18.53
N LEU A 349 3.31 32.23 -17.43
CA LEU A 349 3.88 31.97 -16.10
C LEU A 349 4.65 30.64 -16.03
N LYS A 350 4.16 29.58 -16.71
CA LYS A 350 4.87 28.29 -16.81
C LYS A 350 6.25 28.43 -17.46
N GLN A 351 6.38 29.30 -18.46
CA GLN A 351 7.63 29.53 -19.18
C GLN A 351 8.66 30.32 -18.36
N GLN A 352 8.21 31.18 -17.44
CA GLN A 352 9.09 32.04 -16.66
C GLN A 352 9.83 31.34 -15.51
N LYS A 353 9.44 30.10 -15.16
CA LYS A 353 10.08 29.24 -14.14
C LYS A 353 10.22 29.91 -12.76
N PHE A 354 9.13 30.50 -12.28
CA PHE A 354 9.07 30.99 -10.90
C PHE A 354 9.07 29.85 -9.88
N CYS A 355 9.66 30.11 -8.72
CA CYS A 355 9.72 29.13 -7.64
C CYS A 355 8.39 29.08 -6.89
N ASN A 356 7.62 28.00 -7.08
CA ASN A 356 6.32 27.83 -6.41
C ASN A 356 6.47 27.88 -4.88
N GLN A 357 7.50 27.26 -4.32
CA GLN A 357 7.71 27.22 -2.87
C GLN A 357 7.94 28.64 -2.32
N PHE A 358 8.79 29.42 -2.98
CA PHE A 358 9.08 30.79 -2.58
C PHE A 358 7.86 31.71 -2.73
N HIS A 359 7.21 31.73 -3.90
CA HIS A 359 6.13 32.69 -4.18
C HIS A 359 4.81 32.34 -3.47
N ILE A 360 4.57 31.08 -3.11
CA ILE A 360 3.35 30.64 -2.40
C ILE A 360 3.56 30.65 -0.88
N LEU A 361 4.70 30.15 -0.39
CA LEU A 361 4.96 29.98 1.05
C LEU A 361 5.81 31.10 1.65
N GLY A 362 6.38 31.97 0.82
CA GLY A 362 7.27 33.06 1.23
C GLY A 362 8.69 32.62 1.62
N THR A 363 9.01 31.33 1.49
CA THR A 363 10.33 30.77 1.83
C THR A 363 10.69 29.64 0.87
N CYS A 364 11.97 29.44 0.59
CA CYS A 364 12.46 28.35 -0.26
C CYS A 364 13.56 27.58 0.44
N SER A 365 13.38 26.27 0.63
CA SER A 365 14.36 25.40 1.29
C SER A 365 15.68 25.24 0.51
N TYR A 366 15.72 25.74 -0.72
CA TYR A 366 16.88 25.67 -1.62
C TYR A 366 17.54 27.04 -1.83
N GLU A 367 17.08 28.09 -1.14
CA GLU A 367 17.61 29.45 -1.32
C GLU A 367 19.11 29.52 -1.03
N GLU A 368 19.55 28.94 0.09
CA GLU A 368 20.97 28.86 0.47
C GLU A 368 21.80 27.89 -0.40
N ARG A 369 21.12 26.97 -1.11
CA ARG A 369 21.75 25.94 -1.96
C ARG A 369 21.72 26.27 -3.45
N GLY A 370 21.26 27.47 -3.83
CA GLY A 370 21.14 27.91 -5.22
C GLY A 370 19.90 27.35 -5.91
N CYS A 371 18.73 27.91 -5.59
CA CYS A 371 17.48 27.53 -6.27
C CYS A 371 17.55 27.83 -7.77
N THR A 372 17.17 26.87 -8.61
CA THR A 372 17.16 27.01 -10.08
C THR A 372 15.94 27.77 -10.62
N HIS A 373 15.04 28.22 -9.74
CA HIS A 373 13.80 28.91 -10.07
C HIS A 373 13.81 30.35 -9.56
N LYS A 374 13.10 31.24 -10.24
CA LYS A 374 13.14 32.69 -9.94
C LYS A 374 12.40 33.04 -8.65
N HIS A 375 13.07 33.76 -7.75
CA HIS A 375 12.50 34.34 -6.53
C HIS A 375 12.10 35.82 -6.73
N GLU A 376 12.63 36.47 -7.78
CA GLU A 376 12.32 37.85 -8.14
C GLU A 376 11.82 37.94 -9.60
N PRO A 377 10.97 38.93 -9.94
CA PRO A 377 10.34 39.92 -9.06
C PRO A 377 9.23 39.32 -8.18
N ARG A 378 8.78 40.06 -7.17
CA ARG A 378 7.58 39.71 -6.39
C ARG A 378 6.35 39.71 -7.30
N LEU A 379 5.60 38.63 -7.28
CA LEU A 379 4.39 38.47 -8.08
C LEU A 379 3.19 39.16 -7.41
N ASP A 380 2.24 39.60 -8.23
CA ASP A 380 0.95 40.09 -7.75
C ASP A 380 0.10 38.94 -7.18
N GLU A 381 -0.93 39.27 -6.40
CA GLU A 381 -1.78 38.27 -5.73
C GLU A 381 -2.42 37.29 -6.73
N GLN A 382 -2.79 37.78 -7.91
CA GLN A 382 -3.43 36.97 -8.93
C GLN A 382 -2.44 36.02 -9.61
N ASP A 383 -1.18 36.41 -9.77
CA ASP A 383 -0.11 35.59 -10.33
C ASP A 383 0.40 34.53 -9.34
N VAL A 384 0.34 34.82 -8.03
CA VAL A 384 0.53 33.79 -6.99
C VAL A 384 -0.59 32.74 -7.07
N VAL A 385 -1.86 33.14 -7.21
CA VAL A 385 -2.98 32.21 -7.42
C VAL A 385 -2.80 31.40 -8.72
N ASN A 386 -2.40 32.04 -9.81
CA ASN A 386 -2.11 31.35 -11.08
C ASN A 386 -0.97 30.31 -10.92
N LEU A 387 0.07 30.61 -10.13
CA LEU A 387 1.14 29.64 -9.80
C LEU A 387 0.63 28.48 -8.94
N MET A 388 -0.29 28.71 -8.01
CA MET A 388 -0.92 27.62 -7.24
C MET A 388 -1.66 26.66 -8.19
N VAL A 389 -2.41 27.19 -9.17
CA VAL A 389 -3.08 26.37 -10.19
C VAL A 389 -2.08 25.57 -11.03
N ILE A 390 -0.98 26.18 -11.45
CA ILE A 390 0.10 25.49 -12.18
C ILE A 390 0.72 24.38 -11.32
N GLY A 391 0.92 24.62 -10.03
CA GLY A 391 1.43 23.63 -9.07
C GLY A 391 0.49 22.43 -8.93
N VAL A 392 -0.82 22.68 -8.79
CA VAL A 392 -1.84 21.62 -8.71
C VAL A 392 -1.96 20.84 -10.02
N GLN A 393 -1.96 21.53 -11.18
CA GLN A 393 -2.03 20.87 -12.50
C GLN A 393 -0.81 19.97 -12.77
N ARG A 394 0.38 20.34 -12.31
CA ARG A 394 1.57 19.48 -12.40
C ARG A 394 1.42 18.19 -11.59
N ILE A 395 0.79 18.25 -10.41
CA ILE A 395 0.50 17.06 -9.59
C ILE A 395 -0.50 16.14 -10.30
N VAL A 396 -1.48 16.68 -11.03
CA VAL A 396 -2.46 15.90 -11.80
C VAL A 396 -1.86 15.29 -13.06
N HIS A 397 -1.02 16.03 -13.81
CA HIS A 397 -0.36 15.49 -15.01
C HIS A 397 0.69 14.42 -14.69
N PHE A 398 1.35 14.48 -13.52
CA PHE A 398 2.26 13.42 -13.07
C PHE A 398 1.51 12.12 -12.75
N ARG A 399 0.25 12.22 -12.28
CA ARG A 399 -0.63 11.05 -12.09
C ARG A 399 -1.19 10.49 -13.41
N LEU A 400 -1.53 11.35 -14.38
CA LEU A 400 -2.10 10.90 -15.67
C LEU A 400 -1.05 10.40 -16.69
N ALA A 401 0.21 10.84 -16.61
CA ALA A 401 1.30 10.25 -17.40
C ALA A 401 1.73 8.85 -16.88
N SER A 402 1.16 8.42 -15.74
CA SER A 402 1.43 7.12 -15.11
C SER A 402 0.30 6.10 -15.35
N SER A 403 -0.58 6.32 -16.33
CA SER A 403 -1.67 5.38 -16.65
C SER A 403 -1.94 5.30 -18.15
N PRO A 404 -1.52 4.23 -18.85
CA PRO A 404 -2.02 3.92 -20.17
C PRO A 404 -3.28 3.09 -19.99
N THR A 405 -4.45 3.72 -19.99
CA THR A 405 -5.70 2.98 -20.16
C THR A 405 -6.35 3.44 -21.45
N VAL A 406 -6.15 2.60 -22.47
CA VAL A 406 -6.90 2.57 -23.71
C VAL A 406 -8.38 2.44 -23.37
N LEU A 407 -9.19 3.42 -23.79
CA LEU A 407 -10.63 3.26 -23.90
C LEU A 407 -10.97 3.40 -25.38
N THR A 408 -11.23 2.26 -26.01
CA THR A 408 -11.93 2.16 -27.29
C THR A 408 -13.37 2.65 -27.17
N PRO A 409 -13.94 3.29 -28.19
CA PRO A 409 -15.32 3.78 -28.16
C PRO A 409 -16.28 2.64 -28.49
N GLY A 410 -17.26 2.42 -27.60
CA GLY A 410 -18.41 1.55 -27.83
C GLY A 410 -19.69 2.39 -27.80
N LEU A 411 -20.55 2.11 -28.78
CA LEU A 411 -21.85 2.71 -29.10
C LEU A 411 -22.81 2.86 -27.91
#